data_AF-A0A1F5B0M3-F1
#
_entry.id   AF-A0A1F5B0M3-F1
#
_cell.length_a   1.000
_cell.length_b   1.000
_cell.length_c   1.000
_cell.angle_alpha   90.00
_cell.angle_beta   90.00
_cell.angle_gamma   90.00
#
_symmetry.space_group_name_H-M   'P 1'
#
loop_
_entity.id
_entity.type
_entity.pdbx_description
1 polymer ?
#
loop_
_entity_poly.entity_id
_entity_poly.type
_entity_poly.pdbx_seq_one_letter_code
_entity_poly.pdbx_strand_id
1 'polypeptide(L)'
;MKINSKAILYSTVGVIWFVVVTAIGTEISASFKSLLVGLTGHHWTAKSILAVVVFIVLYILFRKSDESADILKGVYYVLGSVVLGGIMIFSFFLWHFING
;
A
#
# COMPACT_ATOMS: atom_id res chain seq x y z
N MET A 1 19.70 -16.97 -3.14
CA MET A 1 19.42 -15.53 -3.28
C MET A 1 19.31 -14.96 -1.86
N LYS A 2 20.18 -14.04 -1.43
CA LYS A 2 20.10 -13.45 -0.08
C LYS A 2 18.93 -12.44 -0.07
N ILE A 3 18.01 -12.59 0.87
CA ILE A 3 16.87 -11.69 1.03
C ILE A 3 17.37 -10.39 1.65
N ASN A 4 17.01 -9.24 1.06
CA ASN A 4 17.42 -7.93 1.57
C ASN A 4 16.34 -7.37 2.52
N SER A 5 16.64 -7.33 3.82
CA SER A 5 15.70 -6.88 4.84
C SER A 5 15.23 -5.44 4.62
N LYS A 6 16.13 -4.54 4.21
CA LYS A 6 15.80 -3.12 3.95
C LYS A 6 14.81 -3.00 2.79
N ALA A 7 15.05 -3.77 1.72
CA ALA A 7 14.17 -3.81 0.57
C ALA A 7 12.76 -4.30 0.94
N ILE A 8 12.65 -5.38 1.73
CA ILE A 8 11.36 -5.89 2.22
C ILE A 8 10.62 -4.83 3.05
N LEU A 9 11.32 -4.18 3.99
CA LEU A 9 10.70 -3.24 4.90
C LEU A 9 10.14 -2.03 4.14
N TYR A 10 10.93 -1.44 3.24
CA TYR A 10 10.47 -0.29 2.44
C TYR A 10 9.41 -0.65 1.40
N SER A 11 9.52 -1.81 0.73
CA SER A 11 8.48 -2.25 -0.20
C SER A 11 7.17 -2.52 0.53
N THR A 12 7.21 -3.09 1.73
CA THR A 12 6.02 -3.30 2.58
C THR A 12 5.38 -1.97 2.98
N VAL A 13 6.16 -1.01 3.48
CA VAL A 13 5.66 0.34 3.81
C VAL A 13 5.04 1.01 2.58
N GLY A 14 5.71 0.95 1.43
CA GLY A 14 5.19 1.53 0.19
C GLY A 14 3.87 0.91 -0.24
N VAL A 15 3.71 -0.41 -0.09
CA VAL A 15 2.46 -1.12 -0.42
C VAL A 15 1.33 -0.76 0.55
N ILE A 16 1.62 -0.63 1.84
CA ILE A 16 0.62 -0.16 2.82
C ILE A 16 0.05 1.19 2.37
N TRP A 17 0.92 2.15 2.06
CA TRP A 17 0.49 3.48 1.63
C TRP A 17 -0.18 3.49 0.25
N PHE A 18 0.26 2.63 -0.67
CA PHE A 18 -0.45 2.40 -1.92
C PHE A 18 -1.89 1.90 -1.67
N VAL A 19 -2.08 0.95 -0.77
CA VAL A 19 -3.42 0.45 -0.40
C VAL A 19 -4.25 1.57 0.21
N VAL A 20 -3.70 2.39 1.11
CA VAL A 20 -4.42 3.54 1.70
C VAL A 20 -4.88 4.51 0.62
N VAL A 21 -3.98 4.95 -0.25
CA VAL A 21 -4.28 5.91 -1.32
C VAL A 21 -5.30 5.34 -2.29
N THR A 22 -5.17 4.07 -2.68
CA THR A 22 -6.12 3.46 -3.63
C THR A 22 -7.45 3.07 -3.01
N ALA A 23 -7.52 2.79 -1.71
CA ALA A 23 -8.76 2.57 -0.99
C ALA A 23 -9.60 3.85 -0.95
N ILE A 24 -8.99 4.96 -0.52
CA ILE A 24 -9.65 6.26 -0.41
C ILE A 24 -9.91 6.86 -1.81
N GLY A 25 -8.92 6.80 -2.70
CA GLY A 25 -8.98 7.44 -4.01
C GLY A 25 -10.11 6.93 -4.91
N THR A 26 -10.51 5.66 -4.81
CA THR A 26 -11.65 5.16 -5.59
C THR A 26 -12.99 5.69 -5.15
N GLU A 27 -13.12 6.12 -3.90
CA GLU A 27 -14.36 6.71 -3.40
C GLU A 27 -14.44 8.20 -3.72
N ILE A 28 -13.29 8.88 -3.85
CA ILE A 28 -13.24 10.29 -4.24
C ILE A 28 -13.37 10.48 -5.76
N SER A 29 -12.95 9.50 -6.56
CA SER A 29 -12.95 9.61 -8.03
C SER A 29 -13.61 8.41 -8.72
N ALA A 30 -14.79 8.65 -9.29
CA ALA A 30 -15.51 7.66 -10.11
C ALA A 30 -14.68 7.23 -11.34
N SER A 31 -13.96 8.15 -11.98
CA SER A 31 -13.09 7.84 -13.12
C SER A 31 -11.95 6.90 -12.72
N PHE A 32 -11.33 7.12 -11.55
CA PHE A 32 -10.29 6.22 -11.06
C PHE A 32 -10.84 4.83 -10.74
N LYS A 33 -12.02 4.75 -10.10
CA LYS A 33 -12.71 3.47 -9.85
C LYS A 33 -13.03 2.74 -11.15
N SER A 34 -13.52 3.44 -12.16
CA SER A 34 -13.83 2.88 -13.49
C SER A 34 -12.58 2.36 -14.20
N LEU A 35 -11.46 3.09 -14.14
CA LEU A 35 -10.18 2.63 -14.69
C LEU A 35 -9.76 1.29 -14.08
N LEU A 36 -9.84 1.15 -12.75
CA LEU A 36 -9.50 -0.10 -12.07
C LEU A 36 -10.45 -1.25 -12.42
N VAL A 37 -11.75 -0.96 -12.57
CA VAL A 37 -12.72 -1.95 -13.09
C VAL A 37 -12.34 -2.36 -14.51
N GLY A 38 -11.94 -1.43 -15.38
CA GLY A 38 -11.55 -1.72 -16.77
C GLY A 38 -10.34 -2.66 -16.90
N LEU A 39 -9.45 -2.70 -15.90
CA LEU A 39 -8.27 -3.57 -15.92
C LEU A 39 -8.58 -5.04 -15.60
N THR A 40 -9.54 -5.31 -14.71
CA THR A 40 -9.73 -6.67 -14.15
C THR A 40 -11.20 -7.09 -13.97
N GLY A 41 -12.15 -6.25 -14.38
CA GLY A 41 -13.58 -6.41 -14.14
C GLY A 41 -14.04 -6.00 -12.74
N HIS A 42 -13.13 -5.88 -11.76
CA HIS A 42 -13.47 -5.47 -10.40
C HIS A 42 -12.36 -4.66 -9.73
N HIS A 43 -12.67 -3.44 -9.26
CA HIS A 43 -11.67 -2.53 -8.72
C HIS A 43 -10.94 -3.06 -7.48
N TRP A 44 -11.56 -3.91 -6.65
CA TRP A 44 -10.87 -4.57 -5.54
C TRP A 44 -9.80 -5.55 -6.02
N THR A 45 -10.12 -6.37 -7.05
CA THR A 45 -9.17 -7.30 -7.66
C THR A 45 -8.00 -6.56 -8.31
N ALA A 46 -8.28 -5.48 -9.04
CA ALA A 46 -7.25 -4.62 -9.62
C ALA A 46 -6.28 -4.06 -8.57
N LYS A 47 -6.79 -3.54 -7.44
CA LYS A 47 -5.94 -3.02 -6.35
C LYS A 47 -5.02 -4.10 -5.80
N SER A 48 -5.52 -5.32 -5.57
CA SER A 48 -4.71 -6.43 -5.06
C SER A 48 -3.60 -6.84 -6.02
N ILE A 49 -3.90 -6.95 -7.32
CA ILE A 49 -2.89 -7.24 -8.34
C ILE A 49 -1.85 -6.12 -8.41
N LEU A 50 -2.30 -4.86 -8.44
CA LEU A 50 -1.39 -3.71 -8.45
C LEU A 50 -0.54 -3.64 -7.18
N ALA A 51 -1.07 -3.99 -6.01
CA ALA A 51 -0.30 -4.03 -4.76
C ALA A 51 0.86 -5.05 -4.84
N VAL A 52 0.62 -6.22 -5.44
CA VAL A 52 1.67 -7.21 -5.70
C VAL A 52 2.71 -6.67 -6.69
N VAL A 53 2.26 -6.06 -7.79
CA VAL A 53 3.18 -5.45 -8.78
C VAL A 53 4.02 -4.35 -8.14
N VAL A 54 3.41 -3.45 -7.36
CA VAL A 54 4.09 -2.38 -6.62
C VAL A 54 5.09 -2.96 -5.65
N PHE A 55 4.72 -4.02 -4.89
CA PHE A 55 5.66 -4.69 -3.99
C PHE A 55 6.90 -5.20 -4.74
N ILE A 56 6.69 -5.91 -5.86
CA ILE A 56 7.79 -6.49 -6.66
C ILE A 56 8.68 -5.37 -7.22
N VAL A 57 8.07 -4.32 -7.78
CA VAL A 57 8.81 -3.18 -8.35
C VAL A 57 9.63 -2.48 -7.27
N LEU A 58 9.02 -2.15 -6.12
CA LEU A 58 9.73 -1.50 -5.01
C LEU A 58 10.82 -2.41 -4.45
N TYR A 59 10.56 -3.71 -4.30
CA TYR A 59 11.58 -4.66 -3.84
C TYR A 59 12.77 -4.69 -4.80
N ILE A 60 12.53 -4.79 -6.11
CA ILE A 60 13.61 -4.78 -7.11
C ILE A 60 14.41 -3.47 -7.05
N LEU A 61 13.73 -2.35 -6.85
CA LEU A 61 14.36 -1.04 -6.73
C LEU A 61 15.27 -0.94 -5.50
N PHE A 62 14.83 -1.47 -4.35
CA PHE A 62 15.58 -1.39 -3.09
C PHE A 62 16.52 -2.59 -2.84
N ARG A 63 16.46 -3.69 -3.61
CA ARG A 63 17.24 -4.91 -3.34
C ARG A 63 18.76 -4.71 -3.35
N LYS A 64 19.24 -3.66 -4.05
CA LYS A 64 20.66 -3.30 -4.15
C LYS A 64 21.14 -2.39 -3.03
N SER A 65 20.24 -1.92 -2.15
CA SER A 65 20.63 -1.13 -0.98
C SER A 65 21.33 -2.00 0.07
N ASP A 66 22.10 -1.38 0.97
CA ASP A 66 22.68 -2.10 2.11
C ASP A 66 21.60 -2.76 2.97
N GLU A 67 21.97 -3.85 3.65
CA GLU A 67 21.08 -4.45 4.66
C GLU A 67 20.73 -3.45 5.75
N SER A 68 19.57 -3.64 6.39
CA SER A 68 19.17 -2.74 7.46
C SER A 68 20.13 -2.89 8.63
N ALA A 69 20.76 -1.79 9.04
CA ALA A 69 21.57 -1.74 10.26
C ALA A 69 20.73 -2.02 11.52
N ASP A 70 19.43 -1.70 11.48
CA ASP A 70 18.46 -1.94 12.54
C ASP A 70 17.15 -2.44 11.93
N ILE A 71 16.89 -3.74 12.04
CA ILE A 71 15.68 -4.37 11.52
C ILE A 71 14.47 -3.98 12.38
N LEU A 72 14.63 -3.83 13.70
CA LEU A 72 13.54 -3.50 14.62
C LEU A 72 12.96 -2.13 14.31
N LYS A 73 13.81 -1.14 14.06
CA LYS A 73 13.37 0.20 13.62
C LYS A 73 12.52 0.13 12.35
N GLY A 74 12.91 -0.71 11.40
CA GLY A 74 12.13 -0.97 10.19
C GLY A 74 10.77 -1.60 10.48
N VAL A 75 10.72 -2.59 11.37
CA VAL A 75 9.47 -3.21 11.82
C VAL A 75 8.54 -2.20 12.47
N TYR A 76 9.05 -1.27 13.29
CA TYR A 76 8.24 -0.19 13.86
C TYR A 76 7.66 0.74 12.80
N TYR A 77 8.37 1.02 11.70
CA TYR A 77 7.80 1.78 10.58
C TYR A 77 6.68 1.04 9.87
N VAL A 78 6.82 -0.28 9.69
CA VAL A 78 5.74 -1.11 9.14
C VAL A 78 4.52 -1.08 10.06
N LEU A 79 4.70 -1.35 11.35
CA LEU A 79 3.61 -1.34 12.33
C LEU A 79 2.93 0.02 12.43
N GLY A 80 3.72 1.10 12.50
CA GLY A 80 3.21 2.47 12.51
C GLY A 80 2.41 2.78 11.24
N SER A 81 2.89 2.36 10.07
CA SER A 81 2.18 2.55 8.80
C SER A 81 0.87 1.76 8.74
N VAL A 82 0.83 0.55 9.29
CA VAL A 82 -0.41 -0.25 9.38
C VAL A 82 -1.44 0.45 10.28
N VAL A 83 -1.03 0.89 11.47
CA VAL A 83 -1.94 1.57 12.42
C VAL A 83 -2.45 2.88 11.83
N LEU A 84 -1.55 3.73 11.32
CA LEU A 84 -1.92 5.02 10.74
C LEU A 84 -2.77 4.85 9.48
N GLY A 85 -2.38 3.95 8.58
CA GLY A 85 -3.13 3.65 7.37
C GLY A 85 -4.53 3.11 7.67
N GLY A 86 -4.65 2.22 8.66
CA GLY A 86 -5.93 1.70 9.14
C GLY A 86 -6.82 2.81 9.70
N ILE A 87 -6.29 3.68 10.55
CA ILE A 87 -7.02 4.85 11.09
C ILE A 87 -7.48 5.77 9.95
N MET A 88 -6.63 6.04 8.95
CA MET A 88 -6.99 6.90 7.82
C MET A 88 -8.13 6.32 6.99
N ILE A 89 -8.03 5.04 6.59
CA ILE A 89 -9.09 4.35 5.84
C ILE A 89 -10.38 4.36 6.67
N PHE A 90 -10.32 3.93 7.92
CA PHE A 90 -11.48 3.87 8.80
C PHE A 90 -12.15 5.24 8.97
N SER A 91 -11.37 6.27 9.30
CA SER A 91 -11.89 7.63 9.53
C SER A 91 -12.50 8.21 8.25
N PHE A 92 -11.89 7.97 7.09
CA PHE A 92 -12.44 8.38 5.80
C PHE A 92 -13.80 7.73 5.55
N PHE A 93 -13.90 6.40 5.68
CA PHE A 93 -15.16 5.69 5.43
C PHE A 93 -16.23 6.01 6.48
N LEU A 94 -15.85 6.23 7.74
CA LEU A 94 -16.78 6.68 8.78
C LEU A 94 -17.33 8.07 8.46
N TRP A 95 -16.45 9.02 8.12
CA TRP A 95 -16.86 10.36 7.70
C TRP A 95 -17.75 10.31 6.45
N HIS A 96 -17.37 9.50 5.45
CA HIS A 96 -18.12 9.35 4.21
C HIS A 96 -19.50 8.73 4.44
N PHE A 97 -19.63 7.78 5.37
CA PHE A 97 -20.92 7.20 5.75
C PHE A 97 -21.84 8.19 6.48
N ILE A 98 -21.28 9.10 7.28
CA ILE A 98 -22.06 10.08 8.04
C ILE A 98 -22.51 11.27 7.16
N ASN A 99 -21.69 11.67 6.19
CA ASN A 99 -21.90 12.91 5.41
C ASN A 99 -22.24 12.68 3.93
N GLY A 100 -22.10 11.45 3.43
CA GLY A 100 -22.50 11.04 2.08
C GLY A 100 -23.89 10.44 2.08
#